data_AF-A0A2D6MIS4-F1
#
_entry.id   AF-A0A2D6MIS4-F1
#
_cell.length_a   1.000
_cell.length_b   1.000
_cell.length_c   1.000
_cell.angle_alpha   90.00
_cell.angle_beta   90.00
_cell.angle_gamma   90.00
#
_symmetry.space_group_name_H-M   'P 1'
#
loop_
_entity.id
_entity.type
_entity.pdbx_description
1 polymer ?
#
loop_
_entity_poly.entity_id
_entity_poly.type
_entity_poly.pdbx_seq_one_letter_code
_entity_poly.pdbx_strand_id
1 'polypeptide(L)' 'MATPAKSEKKEVKYLSKDFSNFKDSLIDFSKTYFPNTFNDFNESDPGMMFIEMAAYVGDVLSYYIDD' A
#
# COMPACT_ATOMS: atom_id res chain seq x y z
N MET A 1 1.79 44.55 11.66
CA MET A 1 1.85 43.20 12.26
C MET A 1 1.89 42.23 11.09
N ALA A 2 3.06 41.67 10.77
CA ALA A 2 3.22 40.76 9.63
C ALA A 2 2.91 39.33 10.08
N THR A 3 1.85 38.75 9.55
CA THR A 3 1.47 37.34 9.73
C THR A 3 2.57 36.47 9.12
N PRO A 4 3.14 35.48 9.84
CA PRO A 4 4.15 34.61 9.26
C PRO A 4 3.48 33.76 8.17
N ALA A 5 4.04 33.83 6.96
CA ALA A 5 3.62 32.98 5.85
C ALA A 5 3.83 31.51 6.26
N LYS A 6 2.73 30.75 6.34
CA LYS A 6 2.74 29.31 6.54
C LYS A 6 3.54 28.71 5.38
N SER A 7 4.75 28.25 5.66
CA SER A 7 5.51 27.46 4.70
C SER A 7 4.75 26.16 4.51
N GLU A 8 3.91 26.10 3.48
CA GLU A 8 3.45 24.84 2.91
C GLU A 8 4.70 24.15 2.38
N LYS A 9 5.35 23.37 3.25
CA LYS A 9 6.30 22.36 2.81
C LYS A 9 5.52 21.49 1.85
N LYS A 10 5.85 21.60 0.57
CA LYS A 10 5.31 20.73 -0.47
C LYS A 10 5.68 19.31 -0.06
N GLU A 11 4.73 18.55 0.49
CA GLU A 11 4.91 17.13 0.79
C GLU A 11 5.30 16.44 -0.53
N VAL A 12 6.57 16.09 -0.65
CA VAL A 12 7.06 15.30 -1.77
C VAL A 12 6.87 13.86 -1.36
N LYS A 13 5.77 13.25 -1.81
CA LYS A 13 5.53 11.82 -1.64
C LYS A 13 6.53 11.06 -2.50
N TYR A 14 7.47 10.36 -1.88
CA TYR A 14 8.53 9.63 -2.57
C TYR A 14 8.09 8.23 -2.94
N LEU A 15 7.27 7.59 -2.10
CA LEU A 15 6.76 6.25 -2.37
C LEU A 15 5.45 6.26 -3.15
N SER A 16 4.57 7.25 -2.92
CA SER A 16 3.26 7.41 -3.57
C SER A 16 2.48 6.10 -3.81
N LYS A 17 2.68 5.10 -2.94
CA LYS A 17 1.96 3.83 -2.98
C LYS A 17 0.83 3.92 -1.97
N ASP A 18 -0.37 3.66 -2.47
CA ASP A 18 -1.58 3.53 -1.70
C ASP A 18 -1.91 2.05 -1.49
N PHE A 19 -2.86 1.78 -0.59
CA PHE A 19 -3.37 0.45 -0.31
C PHE A 19 -3.66 -0.39 -1.57
N SER A 20 -4.34 0.19 -2.57
CA SER A 20 -4.70 -0.51 -3.81
C SER A 20 -3.46 -0.96 -4.58
N ASN A 21 -2.47 -0.08 -4.72
CA ASN A 21 -1.21 -0.42 -5.39
C ASN A 21 -0.43 -1.52 -4.66
N PHE A 22 -0.44 -1.51 -3.32
CA PHE A 22 0.17 -2.60 -2.54
C PHE A 22 -0.57 -3.92 -2.72
N LYS A 23 -1.90 -3.91 -2.65
CA LYS A 23 -2.73 -5.09 -2.85
C LYS A 23 -2.48 -5.72 -4.22
N ASP A 24 -2.54 -4.92 -5.28
CA ASP A 24 -2.36 -5.40 -6.65
C ASP A 24 -0.94 -5.95 -6.86
N SER A 25 0.08 -5.28 -6.32
CA SER A 25 1.47 -5.76 -6.36
C SER A 25 1.64 -7.12 -5.67
N LEU A 26 0.97 -7.31 -4.52
CA LEU A 26 1.02 -8.57 -3.77
C LEU A 26 0.25 -9.69 -4.47
N ILE A 27 -0.88 -9.38 -5.10
CA ILE A 27 -1.64 -10.32 -5.94
C ILE A 27 -0.76 -10.78 -7.11
N ASP A 28 -0.12 -9.87 -7.83
CA ASP A 28 0.73 -10.19 -8.98
C ASP A 28 1.98 -10.97 -8.56
N PHE A 29 2.56 -10.66 -7.40
CA PHE A 29 3.61 -11.45 -6.79
C PHE A 29 3.13 -12.88 -6.52
N SER A 30 1.97 -13.05 -5.89
CA SER A 30 1.40 -14.37 -5.60
C SER A 30 1.11 -15.18 -6.86
N LYS A 31 0.58 -14.54 -7.91
CA LYS A 31 0.36 -15.18 -9.23
C LYS A 31 1.67 -15.62 -9.89
N THR A 32 2.73 -14.83 -9.74
CA THR A 32 4.02 -15.10 -10.40
C THR A 32 4.79 -16.21 -9.68
N TYR A 33 4.82 -16.18 -8.34
CA TYR A 33 5.69 -17.05 -7.55
C TYR A 33 4.96 -18.24 -6.92
N PHE A 34 3.64 -18.16 -6.75
CA PHE A 34 2.83 -19.22 -6.13
C PHE A 34 1.61 -19.66 -6.97
N PRO A 35 1.72 -19.81 -8.32
CA PRO A 35 0.58 -20.10 -9.21
C PRO A 35 -0.05 -21.50 -9.07
N ASN A 36 0.48 -22.37 -8.20
CA ASN A 36 -0.09 -23.69 -7.92
C ASN A 36 -0.64 -23.79 -6.48
N THR A 37 -0.33 -22.81 -5.63
CA THR A 37 -0.68 -22.81 -4.21
C THR A 37 -1.67 -21.69 -3.90
N PHE A 38 -1.62 -20.60 -4.66
CA PHE A 38 -2.45 -19.42 -4.46
C PHE A 38 -3.12 -19.00 -5.78
N ASN A 39 -4.28 -19.61 -6.03
CA ASN A 39 -4.93 -19.56 -7.34
C ASN A 39 -6.33 -18.93 -7.26
N ASP A 40 -6.86 -18.78 -6.05
CA ASP A 40 -8.15 -18.16 -5.79
C ASP A 40 -7.91 -16.79 -5.16
N PHE A 41 -8.34 -15.74 -5.88
CA PHE A 41 -8.21 -14.34 -5.47
C PHE A 41 -9.59 -13.73 -5.19
N ASN A 42 -10.56 -14.57 -4.86
CA ASN A 42 -11.86 -14.11 -4.43
C ASN A 42 -11.77 -13.40 -3.07
N GLU A 43 -12.56 -12.35 -2.86
CA GLU A 43 -12.58 -11.54 -1.62
C GLU A 43 -12.98 -12.35 -0.38
N SER A 44 -13.58 -13.54 -0.57
CA SER A 44 -13.95 -14.44 0.52
C SER A 44 -12.85 -15.43 0.92
N ASP A 45 -11.72 -15.47 0.22
CA ASP A 45 -10.62 -16.39 0.53
C ASP A 45 -9.78 -15.84 1.71
N PRO A 46 -9.46 -16.67 2.74
CA PRO A 46 -8.54 -16.29 3.81
C PRO A 46 -7.20 -15.75 3.33
N GLY A 47 -6.69 -16.20 2.18
CA GLY A 47 -5.45 -15.69 1.61
C GLY A 47 -5.57 -14.27 1.05
N MET A 48 -6.72 -13.90 0.50
CA MET A 48 -6.98 -12.51 0.12
C MET A 48 -7.04 -11.60 1.33
N MET A 49 -7.63 -12.06 2.44
CA MET A 49 -7.60 -11.34 3.72
C MET A 49 -6.15 -11.09 4.19
N PHE A 50 -5.25 -12.07 4.08
CA PHE A 50 -3.84 -11.87 4.43
C PHE A 50 -3.14 -10.85 3.51
N ILE A 51 -3.44 -10.86 2.21
CA ILE A 51 -2.93 -9.87 1.26
C ILE A 51 -3.41 -8.46 1.63
N GLU A 52 -4.69 -8.32 1.99
CA GLU A 52 -5.26 -7.05 2.42
C GLU A 52 -4.65 -6.55 3.73
N MET A 53 -4.41 -7.43 4.70
CA MET A 53 -3.70 -7.05 5.93
C MET A 53 -2.26 -6.61 5.66
N ALA A 54 -1.54 -7.28 4.76
CA ALA A 54 -0.20 -6.89 4.36
C ALA A 54 -0.19 -5.54 3.60
N ALA A 55 -1.18 -5.31 2.72
CA ALA A 55 -1.36 -4.05 2.02
C ALA A 55 -1.67 -2.88 2.99
N TYR A 56 -2.48 -3.12 4.03
CA TYR A 56 -2.76 -2.14 5.07
C TYR A 56 -1.49 -1.76 5.85
N VAL A 57 -0.68 -2.74 6.25
CA VAL A 57 0.61 -2.46 6.91
C VAL A 57 1.54 -1.67 5.98
N GLY A 58 1.58 -2.01 4.69
CA GLY A 58 2.36 -1.28 3.68
C GLY A 58 1.94 0.18 3.52
N ASP A 59 0.64 0.44 3.48
CA ASP A 59 0.07 1.80 3.38
C ASP A 59 0.43 2.66 4.61
N VAL A 60 0.32 2.09 5.82
CA VAL A 60 0.71 2.77 7.07
C VAL A 60 2.22 3.06 7.11
N LEU A 61 3.06 2.10 6.70
CA LEU A 61 4.50 2.33 6.63
C LEU A 61 4.87 3.39 5.57
N SER A 62 4.17 3.39 4.42
CA SER A 62 4.32 4.38 3.35
C SER A 62 4.04 5.79 3.88
N TYR A 63 2.98 5.95 4.68
CA TYR A 63 2.67 7.21 5.37
C TYR A 63 3.81 7.68 6.28
N TYR A 64 4.39 6.80 7.10
CA TYR A 64 5.51 7.18 7.99
C TYR A 64 6.85 7.43 7.29
N ILE A 65 7.02 6.95 6.06
CA ILE A 65 8.25 7.15 5.29
C ILE A 65 8.20 8.47 4.50
N ASP A 66 7.01 8.90 4.08
CA ASP A 66 6.81 10.13 3.31
C ASP A 66 6.70 11.40 4.19
N ASP A 67 6.44 11.27 5.51
CA ASP A 67 6.40 12.36 6.53
C ASP A 67 7.77 12.64 7.19
#